data_AF-A0A9P6S0C4-F1
#
_entry.id   AF-A0A9P6S0C4-F1
#
_cell.length_a   1.000
_cell.length_b   1.000
_cell.length_c   1.000
_cell.angle_alpha   90.00
_cell.angle_beta   90.00
_cell.angle_gamma   90.00
#
_symmetry.space_group_name_H-M   'P 1'
#
loop_
_entity.id
_entity.type
_entity.pdbx_description
1 polymer ?
#
loop_
_entity_poly.entity_id
_entity_poly.type
_entity_poly.pdbx_seq_one_letter_code
_entity_poly.pdbx_strand_id
1 'polypeptide(L)'
;MSGVINLRAADIKDMFGMRLINDIEESAPKAQPDDSINNTLQSLSDILNKSSSISYLRDEISILDAERIGKMRRGEQTDPLQKVVLDVVRFLADKIIAGTFGNTEHAVVSTWKSVLDFISEGLLKFETGELTSDAAKEIRILQEQEFSGTSKSVCGRKMDLHLHLHGLELNNSEFKAVGVDIEENKRQSRRNIRINKAIMVYLQRHTKFEFKSDDYLVFLDVSGYTGAIVYLRRYEDIHVSGLLSRVAIKLPVDERGLKAFLSGQSLGWLFTYV
;
A
#
# COMPACT_ATOMS: atom_id res chain seq x y z
N MET A 1 -21.22 -19.27 0.38
CA MET A 1 -20.47 -18.01 0.15
C MET A 1 -20.19 -17.32 1.47
N SER A 2 -18.93 -17.20 1.90
CA SER A 2 -18.57 -16.55 3.19
C SER A 2 -18.78 -15.02 3.14
N GLY A 3 -19.31 -14.41 4.20
CA GLY A 3 -19.44 -12.94 4.32
C GLY A 3 -18.09 -12.21 4.46
N VAL A 4 -18.12 -10.86 4.46
CA VAL A 4 -16.98 -10.02 4.86
C VAL A 4 -17.41 -9.05 5.95
N ILE A 5 -16.70 -9.05 7.08
CA ILE A 5 -16.81 -8.06 8.15
C ILE A 5 -15.74 -7.01 7.94
N ASN A 6 -16.16 -5.75 7.79
CA ASN A 6 -15.24 -4.61 7.77
C ASN A 6 -15.25 -3.93 9.13
N LEU A 7 -14.15 -4.04 9.88
CA LEU A 7 -14.02 -3.45 11.22
C LEU A 7 -14.05 -1.91 11.22
N ARG A 8 -13.93 -1.29 10.05
CA ARG A 8 -14.07 0.18 9.87
C ARG A 8 -15.52 0.63 9.68
N ALA A 9 -16.48 -0.28 9.61
CA ALA A 9 -17.89 0.07 9.48
C ALA A 9 -18.41 0.70 10.78
N ALA A 10 -19.25 1.73 10.66
CA ALA A 10 -20.03 2.22 11.78
C ALA A 10 -20.91 1.08 12.33
N ASP A 11 -21.13 1.08 13.64
CA ASP A 11 -22.07 0.20 14.34
C ASP A 11 -21.78 -1.31 14.27
N ILE A 12 -20.55 -1.70 13.90
CA ILE A 12 -20.16 -3.12 13.78
C ILE A 12 -20.35 -3.90 15.09
N LYS A 13 -20.17 -3.22 16.22
CA LYS A 13 -20.34 -3.75 17.58
C LYS A 13 -21.81 -4.05 17.90
N ASP A 14 -22.72 -3.25 17.36
CA ASP A 14 -24.16 -3.45 17.52
C ASP A 14 -24.66 -4.59 16.62
N MET A 15 -24.03 -4.77 15.46
CA MET A 15 -24.42 -5.81 14.49
C MET A 15 -23.98 -7.23 14.88
N PHE A 16 -22.78 -7.38 15.44
CA PHE A 16 -22.15 -8.70 15.65
C PHE A 16 -21.87 -9.04 17.12
N GLY A 17 -22.19 -8.12 18.03
CA GLY A 17 -21.94 -8.26 19.46
C GLY A 17 -20.48 -7.99 19.85
N MET A 18 -20.29 -7.37 21.02
CA MET A 18 -18.97 -6.95 21.52
C MET A 18 -17.95 -8.08 21.63
N ARG A 19 -18.39 -9.29 22.04
CA ARG A 19 -17.48 -10.41 22.27
C ARG A 19 -16.77 -10.84 20.99
N LEU A 20 -17.53 -11.11 19.91
CA LEU A 20 -16.96 -11.52 18.62
C LEU A 20 -16.04 -10.43 18.06
N ILE A 21 -16.42 -9.15 18.17
CA ILE A 21 -15.59 -8.05 17.70
C ILE A 21 -14.28 -7.96 18.50
N ASN A 22 -14.33 -8.11 19.82
CA ASN A 22 -13.13 -8.12 20.65
C ASN A 22 -12.22 -9.30 20.31
N ASP A 23 -12.77 -10.50 20.14
CA ASP A 23 -12.01 -11.71 19.78
C ASP A 23 -11.31 -11.52 18.41
N ILE A 24 -12.00 -10.89 17.45
CA ILE A 24 -11.45 -10.56 16.13
C ILE A 24 -10.35 -9.49 16.22
N GLU A 25 -10.53 -8.45 17.04
CA GLU A 25 -9.57 -7.36 17.26
C GLU A 25 -8.32 -7.85 18.00
N GLU A 26 -8.46 -8.71 19.00
CA GLU A 26 -7.35 -9.31 19.75
C GLU A 26 -6.48 -10.21 18.87
N SER A 27 -7.11 -10.89 17.92
CA SER A 27 -6.43 -11.73 16.92
C SER A 27 -6.07 -10.98 15.62
N ALA A 28 -6.21 -9.64 15.60
CA ALA A 28 -5.76 -8.85 14.46
C ALA A 28 -4.23 -8.91 14.32
N PRO A 29 -3.69 -8.91 13.09
CA PRO A 29 -2.26 -8.87 12.87
C PRO A 29 -1.60 -7.67 13.56
N LYS A 30 -0.51 -7.94 14.28
CA LYS A 30 0.31 -6.92 14.93
C LYS A 30 1.58 -6.72 14.12
N ALA A 31 1.60 -5.69 13.28
CA ALA A 31 2.79 -5.27 12.56
C ALA A 31 3.43 -4.06 13.24
N GLN A 32 4.72 -3.85 12.98
CA GLN A 32 5.48 -2.66 13.35
C GLN A 32 6.13 -2.08 12.09
N PRO A 33 6.34 -0.75 12.03
CA PRO A 33 7.09 -0.16 10.93
C PRO A 33 8.52 -0.72 10.90
N ASP A 34 9.10 -0.84 9.71
CA ASP A 34 10.50 -1.21 9.58
C ASP A 34 11.40 -0.07 10.09
N ASP A 35 12.09 -0.32 11.20
CA ASP A 35 12.99 0.63 11.86
C ASP A 35 14.43 0.58 11.34
N SER A 36 14.77 -0.36 10.44
CA SER A 36 16.13 -0.52 9.90
C SER A 36 16.62 0.72 9.14
N ILE A 37 15.70 1.53 8.63
CA ILE A 37 15.97 2.76 7.86
C ILE A 37 16.11 4.02 8.72
N ASN A 38 15.85 3.94 10.03
CA ASN A 38 15.74 5.13 10.89
C ASN A 38 17.03 5.95 10.96
N ASN A 39 18.19 5.30 10.95
CA ASN A 39 19.49 6.00 10.97
C ASN A 39 19.69 6.86 9.71
N THR A 40 19.31 6.34 8.54
CA THR A 40 19.38 7.07 7.27
C THR A 40 18.39 8.22 7.26
N LEU A 41 17.15 7.98 7.70
CA LEU A 41 16.12 9.02 7.80
C LEU A 41 16.51 10.15 8.75
N GLN A 42 17.07 9.82 9.93
CA GLN A 42 17.55 10.81 10.88
C GLN A 42 18.68 11.66 10.29
N SER A 43 19.63 11.04 9.58
CA SER A 43 20.72 11.76 8.92
C SER A 43 20.20 12.77 7.88
N LEU A 44 19.20 12.37 7.08
CA LEU A 44 18.56 13.26 6.11
C LEU A 44 17.73 14.37 6.78
N SER A 45 17.06 14.05 7.89
CA SER A 45 16.34 15.02 8.72
C SER A 45 17.29 16.10 9.25
N ASP A 46 18.46 15.69 9.76
CA ASP A 46 19.47 16.61 10.27
C ASP A 46 20.03 17.53 9.16
N ILE A 47 20.24 17.01 7.96
CA ILE A 47 20.65 17.80 6.78
C ILE A 47 19.59 18.85 6.43
N LEU A 48 18.32 18.46 6.39
CA LEU A 48 17.22 19.35 6.06
C LEU A 48 17.04 20.43 7.13
N ASN A 49 17.24 20.10 8.41
CA ASN A 49 17.14 21.06 9.52
C ASN A 49 18.28 22.08 9.54
N LYS A 50 19.48 21.71 9.09
CA LYS A 50 20.63 22.63 9.03
C LYS A 50 20.49 23.73 7.99
N SER A 51 19.93 23.41 6.82
CA SER A 51 19.87 24.33 5.68
C SER A 51 18.49 24.96 5.47
N SER A 52 17.42 24.35 6.00
CA SER A 52 16.02 24.70 5.70
C SER A 52 15.72 24.82 4.20
N SER A 53 16.46 24.10 3.35
CA SER A 53 16.29 24.12 1.89
C SER A 53 16.21 22.70 1.35
N ILE A 54 15.11 22.38 0.66
CA ILE A 54 14.95 21.08 -0.01
C ILE A 54 15.98 20.90 -1.12
N SER A 55 16.33 21.98 -1.84
CA SER A 55 17.35 21.92 -2.89
C SER A 55 18.70 21.50 -2.33
N TYR A 56 19.07 22.03 -1.15
CA TYR A 56 20.29 21.62 -0.47
C TYR A 56 20.24 20.15 -0.07
N LEU A 57 19.13 19.68 0.51
CA LEU A 57 18.95 18.25 0.83
C LEU A 57 19.12 17.36 -0.41
N ARG A 58 18.55 17.77 -1.55
CA ARG A 58 18.62 17.02 -2.82
C ARG A 58 20.05 16.90 -3.35
N ASP A 59 20.84 17.96 -3.23
CA ASP A 59 22.25 17.96 -3.60
C ASP A 59 23.09 17.08 -2.65
N GLU A 60 22.85 17.18 -1.33
CA GLU A 60 23.49 16.32 -0.34
C GLU A 60 23.17 14.82 -0.54
N ILE A 61 21.94 14.48 -0.92
CA ILE A 61 21.58 13.10 -1.29
C ILE A 61 22.40 12.61 -2.49
N SER A 62 22.77 13.50 -3.43
CA SER A 62 23.64 13.15 -4.57
C SER A 62 25.08 12.86 -4.13
N ILE A 63 25.58 13.61 -3.15
CA ILE A 63 26.90 13.37 -2.55
C ILE A 63 26.90 12.03 -1.80
N LEU A 64 25.90 11.79 -0.95
CA LEU A 64 25.76 10.54 -0.17
C LEU A 64 25.71 9.29 -1.06
N ASP A 65 24.99 9.35 -2.18
CA ASP A 65 24.93 8.23 -3.11
C ASP A 65 26.26 8.02 -3.87
N ALA A 66 26.96 9.09 -4.24
CA ALA A 66 28.29 9.00 -4.83
C ALA A 66 29.32 8.38 -3.85
N GLU A 67 29.27 8.77 -2.57
CA GLU A 67 30.09 8.18 -1.52
C GLU A 67 29.80 6.69 -1.34
N ARG A 68 28.51 6.31 -1.30
CA ARG A 68 28.06 4.90 -1.23
C ARG A 68 28.61 4.08 -2.40
N ILE A 69 28.51 4.57 -3.63
CA ILE A 69 29.09 3.91 -4.81
C ILE A 69 30.62 3.80 -4.68
N GLY A 70 31.29 4.83 -4.18
CA GLY A 70 32.72 4.82 -3.91
C GLY A 70 33.12 3.72 -2.91
N LYS A 71 32.36 3.56 -1.81
CA LYS A 71 32.54 2.49 -0.81
C LYS A 71 32.38 1.10 -1.44
N MET A 72 31.32 0.89 -2.21
CA MET A 72 31.11 -0.37 -2.93
C MET A 72 32.27 -0.72 -3.87
N ARG A 73 32.81 0.26 -4.60
CA ARG A 73 33.96 0.05 -5.50
C ARG A 73 35.25 -0.32 -4.76
N ARG A 74 35.38 0.06 -3.50
CA ARG A 74 36.49 -0.32 -2.61
C ARG A 74 36.26 -1.66 -1.90
N GLY A 75 35.13 -2.32 -2.16
CA GLY A 75 34.76 -3.57 -1.47
C GLY A 75 34.27 -3.35 -0.04
N GLU A 76 33.96 -2.10 0.35
CA GLU A 76 33.37 -1.81 1.65
C GLU A 76 31.90 -2.19 1.66
N GLN A 77 31.42 -2.73 2.78
CA GLN A 77 30.02 -3.05 2.98
C GLN A 77 29.21 -1.75 3.08
N THR A 78 28.15 -1.66 2.29
CA THR A 78 27.16 -0.57 2.35
C THR A 78 25.80 -1.15 2.67
N ASP A 79 24.98 -0.44 3.43
CA ASP A 79 23.60 -0.83 3.67
C ASP A 79 22.79 -0.73 2.36
N PRO A 80 22.21 -1.84 1.86
CA PRO A 80 21.37 -1.82 0.66
C PRO A 80 20.16 -0.89 0.80
N LEU A 81 19.55 -0.83 1.99
CA LEU A 81 18.35 -0.03 2.24
C LEU A 81 18.64 1.47 2.18
N GLN A 82 19.89 1.87 2.45
CA GLN A 82 20.30 3.25 2.30
C GLN A 82 20.05 3.77 0.88
N LYS A 83 20.37 2.99 -0.15
CA LYS A 83 20.13 3.38 -1.55
C LYS A 83 18.64 3.65 -1.78
N VAL A 84 17.79 2.73 -1.35
CA VAL A 84 16.33 2.81 -1.52
C VAL A 84 15.76 4.06 -0.84
N VAL A 85 16.18 4.35 0.39
CA VAL A 85 15.75 5.54 1.13
C VAL A 85 16.19 6.81 0.39
N LEU A 86 17.44 6.88 -0.09
CA LEU A 86 17.94 8.02 -0.85
C LEU A 86 17.15 8.23 -2.15
N ASP A 87 16.85 7.16 -2.89
CA ASP A 87 16.09 7.20 -4.14
C ASP A 87 14.65 7.74 -3.89
N VAL A 88 13.97 7.23 -2.86
CA VAL A 88 12.62 7.69 -2.48
C VAL A 88 12.63 9.17 -2.06
N VAL A 89 13.55 9.57 -1.19
CA VAL A 89 13.60 10.95 -0.69
C VAL A 89 14.00 11.92 -1.80
N ARG A 90 14.96 11.56 -2.67
CA ARG A 90 15.34 12.37 -3.83
C ARG A 90 14.16 12.59 -4.78
N PHE A 91 13.43 11.52 -5.12
CA PHE A 91 12.24 11.60 -5.97
C PHE A 91 11.17 12.54 -5.40
N LEU A 92 10.87 12.43 -4.10
CA LEU A 92 9.89 13.29 -3.44
C LEU A 92 10.38 14.74 -3.38
N ALA A 93 11.66 14.97 -3.04
CA ALA A 93 12.26 16.29 -3.02
C ALA A 93 12.19 16.98 -4.40
N ASP A 94 12.56 16.25 -5.47
CA ASP A 94 12.48 16.74 -6.85
C ASP A 94 11.04 17.12 -7.23
N LYS A 95 10.05 16.30 -6.83
CA LYS A 95 8.64 16.63 -7.08
C LYS A 95 8.18 17.89 -6.33
N ILE A 96 8.61 18.06 -5.08
CA ILE A 96 8.28 19.24 -4.27
C ILE A 96 8.89 20.50 -4.90
N ILE A 97 10.19 20.46 -5.24
CA ILE A 97 10.91 21.59 -5.86
C ILE A 97 10.24 21.98 -7.19
N ALA A 98 9.88 21.00 -8.01
CA ALA A 98 9.26 21.24 -9.30
C ALA A 98 7.76 21.61 -9.22
N GLY A 99 7.12 21.46 -8.05
CA GLY A 99 5.67 21.67 -7.88
C GLY A 99 4.82 20.72 -8.74
N THR A 100 5.27 19.47 -8.92
CA THR A 100 4.67 18.51 -9.89
C THR A 100 3.68 17.54 -9.25
N PHE A 101 3.27 17.75 -8.00
CA PHE A 101 2.17 16.99 -7.41
C PHE A 101 0.85 17.37 -8.07
N GLY A 102 0.22 16.38 -8.72
CA GLY A 102 -1.10 16.55 -9.33
C GLY A 102 -2.23 16.22 -8.35
N ASN A 103 -3.43 16.71 -8.67
CA ASN A 103 -4.62 16.48 -7.85
C ASN A 103 -5.52 15.38 -8.42
N THR A 104 -5.21 14.91 -9.63
CA THR A 104 -5.93 13.83 -10.30
C THR A 104 -5.55 12.47 -9.73
N GLU A 105 -6.46 11.51 -9.81
CA GLU A 105 -6.22 10.12 -9.41
C GLU A 105 -4.99 9.54 -10.13
N HIS A 106 -4.86 9.76 -11.44
CA HIS A 106 -3.72 9.28 -12.21
C HIS A 106 -2.38 9.82 -11.69
N ALA A 107 -2.30 11.11 -11.35
CA ALA A 107 -1.07 11.71 -10.81
C ALA A 107 -0.72 11.17 -9.42
N VAL A 108 -1.75 10.93 -8.60
CA VAL A 108 -1.62 10.29 -7.28
C VAL A 108 -1.10 8.87 -7.44
N VAL A 109 -1.76 8.03 -8.25
CA VAL A 109 -1.37 6.65 -8.53
C VAL A 109 0.07 6.58 -9.05
N SER A 110 0.41 7.41 -10.04
CA SER A 110 1.76 7.46 -10.62
C SER A 110 2.84 7.75 -9.56
N THR A 111 2.56 8.68 -8.64
CA THR A 111 3.50 9.05 -7.58
C THR A 111 3.68 7.93 -6.57
N TRP A 112 2.60 7.33 -6.09
CA TRP A 112 2.66 6.19 -5.18
C TRP A 112 3.33 4.98 -5.82
N LYS A 113 2.98 4.65 -7.07
CA LYS A 113 3.62 3.59 -7.83
C LYS A 113 5.14 3.78 -7.89
N SER A 114 5.59 5.00 -8.20
CA SER A 114 7.03 5.29 -8.26
C SER A 114 7.73 5.02 -6.92
N VAL A 115 7.12 5.43 -5.80
CA VAL A 115 7.65 5.16 -4.46
C VAL A 115 7.71 3.66 -4.19
N LEU A 116 6.65 2.91 -4.51
CA LEU A 116 6.60 1.46 -4.31
C LEU A 116 7.59 0.71 -5.23
N ASP A 117 7.80 1.18 -6.46
CA ASP A 117 8.80 0.65 -7.38
C ASP A 117 10.22 0.84 -6.83
N PHE A 118 10.52 2.00 -6.22
CA PHE A 118 11.81 2.21 -5.56
C PHE A 118 12.01 1.26 -4.38
N ILE A 119 10.99 1.11 -3.53
CA ILE A 119 11.07 0.27 -2.32
C ILE A 119 11.23 -1.21 -2.66
N SER A 120 10.50 -1.68 -3.67
CA SER A 120 10.58 -3.07 -4.12
C SER A 120 11.82 -3.39 -4.95
N GLU A 121 12.59 -2.38 -5.37
CA GLU A 121 13.71 -2.51 -6.31
C GLU A 121 13.39 -3.36 -7.56
N GLY A 122 12.12 -3.34 -8.00
CA GLY A 122 11.62 -4.11 -9.14
C GLY A 122 11.39 -5.61 -8.87
N LEU A 123 11.54 -6.09 -7.63
CA LEU A 123 11.18 -7.46 -7.23
C LEU A 123 9.67 -7.70 -7.30
N LEU A 124 8.90 -6.65 -7.03
CA LEU A 124 7.46 -6.64 -7.15
C LEU A 124 7.03 -5.84 -8.37
N LYS A 125 6.02 -6.35 -9.09
CA LYS A 125 5.50 -5.66 -10.27
C LYS A 125 4.21 -4.93 -9.92
N PHE A 126 4.32 -3.62 -9.73
CA PHE A 126 3.18 -2.73 -9.62
C PHE A 126 2.72 -2.30 -11.02
N GLU A 127 1.52 -2.70 -11.42
CA GLU A 127 0.93 -2.36 -12.71
C GLU A 127 -0.21 -1.37 -12.55
N THR A 128 -0.26 -0.38 -13.44
CA THR A 128 -1.33 0.61 -13.52
C THR A 128 -1.99 0.52 -14.90
N GLY A 129 -3.19 1.05 -15.00
CA GLY A 129 -3.97 1.07 -16.24
C GLY A 129 -5.32 0.41 -16.04
N GLU A 130 -6.18 0.48 -17.06
CA GLU A 130 -7.53 -0.11 -17.02
C GLU A 130 -7.53 -1.65 -17.08
N LEU A 131 -6.57 -2.28 -16.39
CA LEU A 131 -6.46 -3.72 -16.24
C LEU A 131 -7.67 -4.23 -15.48
N THR A 132 -8.21 -5.35 -15.95
CA THR A 132 -9.36 -6.01 -15.36
C THR A 132 -8.90 -7.17 -14.50
N SER A 133 -9.42 -7.32 -13.27
CA SER A 133 -9.00 -8.46 -12.42
C SER A 133 -9.59 -9.77 -12.90
N ASP A 134 -8.71 -10.74 -13.10
CA ASP A 134 -9.04 -12.11 -13.41
C ASP A 134 -9.70 -12.78 -12.20
N ALA A 135 -9.23 -12.51 -10.98
CA ALA A 135 -9.85 -13.01 -9.76
C ALA A 135 -11.30 -12.53 -9.62
N ALA A 136 -11.56 -11.24 -9.85
CA ALA A 136 -12.90 -10.67 -9.79
C ALA A 136 -13.82 -11.24 -10.89
N LYS A 137 -13.25 -11.50 -12.08
CA LYS A 137 -13.97 -12.15 -13.19
C LYS A 137 -14.35 -13.59 -12.83
N GLU A 138 -13.42 -14.39 -12.31
CA GLU A 138 -13.68 -15.78 -11.95
C GLU A 138 -14.74 -15.91 -10.85
N ILE A 139 -14.62 -15.12 -9.78
CA ILE A 139 -15.64 -15.14 -8.71
C ILE A 139 -17.02 -14.80 -9.26
N ARG A 140 -17.12 -13.85 -10.19
CA ARG A 140 -18.39 -13.52 -10.82
C ARG A 140 -18.93 -14.67 -11.68
N ILE A 141 -18.08 -15.38 -12.42
CA ILE A 141 -18.48 -16.57 -13.18
C ILE A 141 -19.04 -17.64 -12.24
N LEU A 142 -18.38 -17.91 -11.11
CA LEU A 142 -18.85 -18.88 -10.12
C LEU A 142 -20.20 -18.49 -9.51
N GLN A 143 -20.38 -17.20 -9.20
CA GLN A 143 -21.66 -16.68 -8.70
C GLN A 143 -22.78 -16.82 -9.73
N GLU A 144 -22.51 -16.49 -11.00
CA GLU A 144 -23.51 -16.63 -12.06
C GLU A 144 -23.88 -18.12 -12.29
N GLN A 145 -22.92 -19.05 -12.16
CA GLN A 145 -23.18 -20.50 -12.22
C GLN A 145 -24.04 -20.99 -11.04
N GLU A 146 -23.76 -20.53 -9.81
CA GLU A 146 -24.48 -20.95 -8.61
C GLU A 146 -25.92 -20.41 -8.56
N PHE A 147 -26.14 -19.17 -8.99
CA PHE A 147 -27.44 -18.48 -8.89
C PHE A 147 -28.17 -18.27 -10.22
N SER A 148 -27.81 -19.01 -11.27
CA SER A 148 -28.46 -18.95 -12.60
C SER A 148 -28.42 -17.57 -13.28
N GLY A 149 -27.29 -16.87 -13.19
CA GLY A 149 -27.04 -15.62 -13.91
C GLY A 149 -26.94 -15.82 -15.43
N THR A 150 -27.46 -14.87 -16.21
CA THR A 150 -27.63 -14.99 -17.68
C THR A 150 -26.67 -14.12 -18.50
N SER A 151 -25.58 -13.60 -17.92
CA SER A 151 -24.73 -12.65 -18.64
C SER A 151 -23.80 -13.35 -19.64
N LYS A 152 -23.94 -13.02 -20.94
CA LYS A 152 -23.13 -13.60 -22.03
C LYS A 152 -21.67 -13.11 -22.03
N SER A 153 -21.33 -12.11 -21.22
CA SER A 153 -19.99 -11.52 -21.16
C SER A 153 -19.68 -11.02 -19.75
N VAL A 154 -19.03 -11.86 -18.94
CA VAL A 154 -18.46 -11.45 -17.66
C VAL A 154 -17.11 -10.79 -17.90
N CYS A 155 -17.05 -9.46 -17.69
CA CYS A 155 -15.80 -8.71 -17.68
C CYS A 155 -15.29 -8.55 -16.25
N GLY A 156 -13.97 -8.59 -16.09
CA GLY A 156 -13.31 -8.25 -14.84
C GLY A 156 -13.46 -6.76 -14.51
N ARG A 157 -13.03 -6.38 -13.32
CA ARG A 157 -13.20 -5.00 -12.82
C ARG A 157 -11.92 -4.20 -13.01
N LYS A 158 -12.04 -2.96 -13.51
CA LYS A 158 -10.92 -2.01 -13.61
C LYS A 158 -10.39 -1.64 -12.23
N MET A 159 -9.08 -1.50 -12.15
CA MET A 159 -8.30 -1.33 -10.92
C MET A 159 -7.20 -0.31 -11.11
N ASP A 160 -6.80 0.34 -10.01
CA ASP A 160 -5.91 1.49 -10.08
C ASP A 160 -4.45 1.05 -10.03
N LEU A 161 -4.11 0.19 -9.07
CA LEU A 161 -2.76 -0.35 -8.88
C LEU A 161 -2.83 -1.83 -8.50
N HIS A 162 -2.21 -2.64 -9.34
CA HIS A 162 -2.14 -4.09 -9.24
C HIS A 162 -0.77 -4.56 -8.82
N LEU A 163 -0.72 -5.44 -7.82
CA LEU A 163 0.50 -6.14 -7.45
C LEU A 163 0.49 -7.53 -8.08
N HIS A 164 1.40 -7.75 -9.03
CA HIS A 164 1.56 -9.03 -9.70
C HIS A 164 2.91 -9.68 -9.36
N LEU A 165 2.89 -11.01 -9.21
CA LEU A 165 4.10 -11.83 -9.13
C LEU A 165 3.93 -13.08 -9.98
N HIS A 166 4.83 -13.27 -10.96
CA HIS A 166 4.81 -14.42 -11.88
C HIS A 166 3.45 -14.68 -12.55
N GLY A 167 2.71 -13.62 -12.88
CA GLY A 167 1.39 -13.71 -13.52
C GLY A 167 0.22 -13.98 -12.56
N LEU A 168 0.46 -14.02 -11.26
CA LEU A 168 -0.59 -14.11 -10.23
C LEU A 168 -0.92 -12.74 -9.66
N GLU A 169 -2.21 -12.48 -9.49
CA GLU A 169 -2.73 -11.31 -8.77
C GLU A 169 -2.48 -11.50 -7.27
N LEU A 170 -1.67 -10.65 -6.64
CA LEU A 170 -1.39 -10.73 -5.21
C LEU A 170 -2.31 -9.81 -4.40
N ASN A 171 -2.52 -8.58 -4.86
CA ASN A 171 -3.46 -7.64 -4.25
C ASN A 171 -3.92 -6.57 -5.24
N ASN A 172 -4.97 -5.84 -4.84
CA ASN A 172 -5.41 -4.60 -5.47
C ASN A 172 -5.34 -3.45 -4.46
N SER A 173 -4.67 -2.36 -4.83
CA SER A 173 -4.65 -1.13 -4.06
C SER A 173 -5.51 -0.06 -4.75
N GLU A 174 -6.42 0.56 -3.99
CA GLU A 174 -7.39 1.53 -4.52
C GLU A 174 -6.93 2.96 -4.22
N PHE A 175 -6.97 3.81 -5.23
CA PHE A 175 -6.49 5.18 -5.17
C PHE A 175 -7.61 6.15 -5.48
N LYS A 176 -7.72 7.20 -4.67
CA LYS A 176 -8.69 8.28 -4.85
C LYS A 176 -7.96 9.58 -5.13
N ALA A 177 -8.57 10.43 -5.96
CA ALA A 177 -8.13 11.80 -6.15
C ALA A 177 -8.13 12.60 -4.82
N VAL A 178 -7.43 13.73 -4.81
CA VAL A 178 -7.42 14.64 -3.66
C VAL A 178 -8.80 15.26 -3.49
N GLY A 179 -9.34 15.22 -2.26
CA GLY A 179 -10.63 15.86 -1.94
C GLY A 179 -11.87 15.04 -2.32
N VAL A 180 -11.75 13.74 -2.56
CA VAL A 180 -12.89 12.85 -2.74
C VAL A 180 -13.82 12.88 -1.51
N ASP A 181 -15.13 12.88 -1.78
CA ASP A 181 -16.17 12.84 -0.76
C ASP A 181 -16.08 11.60 0.15
N ILE A 182 -16.48 11.75 1.41
CA ILE A 182 -16.38 10.70 2.43
C ILE A 182 -17.22 9.47 2.06
N GLU A 183 -18.41 9.65 1.51
CA GLU A 183 -19.28 8.53 1.15
C GLU A 183 -18.78 7.81 -0.10
N GLU A 184 -18.24 8.56 -1.06
CA GLU A 184 -17.56 7.95 -2.22
C GLU A 184 -16.31 7.18 -1.79
N ASN A 185 -15.52 7.73 -0.87
CA ASN A 185 -14.36 7.04 -0.29
C ASN A 185 -14.78 5.72 0.36
N LYS A 186 -15.80 5.73 1.23
CA LYS A 186 -16.35 4.51 1.85
C LYS A 186 -16.84 3.49 0.81
N ARG A 187 -17.50 3.94 -0.25
CA ARG A 187 -18.01 3.08 -1.33
C ARG A 187 -16.85 2.39 -2.05
N GLN A 188 -15.81 3.13 -2.39
CA GLN A 188 -14.61 2.60 -3.05
C GLN A 188 -13.80 1.68 -2.13
N SER A 189 -13.62 2.00 -0.85
CA SER A 189 -12.96 1.10 0.11
C SER A 189 -13.70 -0.25 0.25
N ARG A 190 -15.03 -0.24 0.32
CA ARG A 190 -15.85 -1.48 0.37
C ARG A 190 -15.73 -2.29 -0.93
N ARG A 191 -15.62 -1.62 -2.07
CA ARG A 191 -15.34 -2.27 -3.36
C ARG A 191 -13.94 -2.92 -3.32
N ASN A 192 -12.92 -2.20 -2.87
CA ASN A 192 -11.55 -2.71 -2.81
C ASN A 192 -11.42 -3.96 -1.93
N ILE A 193 -12.08 -3.97 -0.76
CA ILE A 193 -12.14 -5.15 0.13
C ILE A 193 -12.74 -6.37 -0.59
N ARG A 194 -13.81 -6.18 -1.37
CA ARG A 194 -14.44 -7.29 -2.13
C ARG A 194 -13.54 -7.82 -3.24
N ILE A 195 -12.79 -6.96 -3.90
CA ILE A 195 -11.82 -7.36 -4.93
C ILE A 195 -10.68 -8.15 -4.29
N ASN A 196 -10.08 -7.65 -3.21
CA ASN A 196 -9.01 -8.39 -2.51
C ASN A 196 -9.47 -9.72 -1.92
N LYS A 197 -10.73 -9.83 -1.49
CA LYS A 197 -11.33 -11.12 -1.12
C LYS A 197 -11.39 -12.07 -2.32
N ALA A 198 -11.79 -11.59 -3.49
CA ALA A 198 -11.80 -12.39 -4.70
C ALA A 198 -10.38 -12.87 -5.06
N ILE A 199 -9.38 -11.99 -4.96
CA ILE A 199 -7.96 -12.31 -5.15
C ILE A 199 -7.50 -13.40 -4.18
N MET A 200 -7.83 -13.28 -2.90
CA MET A 200 -7.44 -14.29 -1.90
C MET A 200 -8.04 -15.67 -2.21
N VAL A 201 -9.32 -15.74 -2.60
CA VAL A 201 -9.95 -17.00 -3.02
C VAL A 201 -9.37 -17.53 -4.32
N TYR A 202 -9.04 -16.64 -5.26
CA TYR A 202 -8.36 -17.00 -6.51
C TYR A 202 -7.00 -17.64 -6.23
N LEU A 203 -6.18 -17.02 -5.37
CA LEU A 203 -4.88 -17.57 -4.97
C LEU A 203 -5.02 -18.96 -4.35
N GLN A 204 -5.99 -19.19 -3.46
CA GLN A 204 -6.24 -20.52 -2.88
C GLN A 204 -6.58 -21.59 -3.91
N ARG A 205 -7.24 -21.21 -5.02
CA ARG A 205 -7.68 -22.14 -6.06
C ARG A 205 -6.58 -22.44 -7.08
N HIS A 206 -5.75 -21.45 -7.40
CA HIS A 206 -4.73 -21.54 -8.45
C HIS A 206 -3.33 -21.82 -7.94
N THR A 207 -3.15 -21.75 -6.62
CA THR A 207 -1.88 -22.10 -5.97
C THR A 207 -2.09 -23.25 -4.99
N LYS A 208 -1.01 -23.93 -4.61
CA LYS A 208 -1.03 -24.92 -3.53
C LYS A 208 -0.97 -24.25 -2.14
N PHE A 209 -1.17 -22.94 -2.08
CA PHE A 209 -1.10 -22.17 -0.84
C PHE A 209 -2.47 -22.17 -0.15
N GLU A 210 -2.52 -22.74 1.04
CA GLU A 210 -3.67 -22.65 1.92
C GLU A 210 -3.42 -21.54 2.94
N PHE A 211 -4.27 -20.51 2.93
CA PHE A 211 -4.24 -19.48 3.98
C PHE A 211 -4.65 -20.11 5.31
N LYS A 212 -3.73 -20.09 6.28
CA LYS A 212 -3.99 -20.42 7.67
C LYS A 212 -4.76 -19.29 8.36
N SER A 213 -5.25 -19.54 9.57
CA SER A 213 -5.99 -18.54 10.37
C SER A 213 -5.23 -17.24 10.62
N ASP A 214 -3.91 -17.33 10.63
CA ASP A 214 -3.00 -16.23 10.97
C ASP A 214 -2.44 -15.54 9.71
N ASP A 215 -2.69 -16.12 8.53
CA ASP A 215 -2.28 -15.53 7.26
C ASP A 215 -3.26 -14.44 6.84
N TYR A 216 -2.73 -13.38 6.25
CA TYR A 216 -3.52 -12.24 5.79
C TYR A 216 -2.94 -11.63 4.52
N LEU A 217 -3.82 -11.09 3.70
CA LEU A 217 -3.48 -10.30 2.52
C LEU A 217 -3.42 -8.83 2.94
N VAL A 218 -2.37 -8.11 2.54
CA VAL A 218 -2.22 -6.67 2.74
C VAL A 218 -2.44 -5.90 1.43
N PHE A 219 -3.07 -4.74 1.52
CA PHE A 219 -3.29 -3.84 0.39
C PHE A 219 -3.43 -2.40 0.87
N LEU A 220 -3.28 -1.44 -0.05
CA LEU A 220 -3.42 -0.02 0.27
C LEU A 220 -4.83 0.50 -0.05
N ASP A 221 -5.30 1.39 0.82
CA ASP A 221 -6.46 2.24 0.59
C ASP A 221 -6.00 3.70 0.67
N VAL A 222 -5.90 4.36 -0.48
CA VAL A 222 -5.25 5.65 -0.64
C VAL A 222 -6.24 6.73 -1.05
N SER A 223 -6.12 7.90 -0.39
CA SER A 223 -6.86 9.12 -0.70
C SER A 223 -5.90 10.29 -0.85
N GLY A 224 -5.66 10.71 -2.09
CA GLY A 224 -4.59 11.66 -2.41
C GLY A 224 -3.23 11.12 -1.98
N TYR A 225 -2.47 11.91 -1.24
CA TYR A 225 -1.13 11.53 -0.75
C TYR A 225 -1.14 10.95 0.66
N THR A 226 -2.31 10.47 1.13
CA THR A 226 -2.47 9.78 2.41
C THR A 226 -3.02 8.37 2.17
N GLY A 227 -2.36 7.36 2.71
CA GLY A 227 -2.73 5.95 2.57
C GLY A 227 -2.86 5.25 3.92
N ALA A 228 -3.61 4.15 3.91
CA ALA A 228 -3.69 3.20 5.02
C ALA A 228 -3.37 1.79 4.52
N ILE A 229 -2.62 1.03 5.32
CA ILE A 229 -2.43 -0.40 5.08
C ILE A 229 -3.62 -1.13 5.68
N VAL A 230 -4.33 -1.86 4.83
CA VAL A 230 -5.49 -2.66 5.18
C VAL A 230 -5.08 -4.12 5.10
N TYR A 231 -5.44 -4.91 6.12
CA TYR A 231 -5.34 -6.35 6.05
C TYR A 231 -6.70 -6.97 5.74
N LEU A 232 -6.69 -8.13 5.09
CA LEU A 232 -7.83 -9.00 4.91
C LEU A 232 -7.41 -10.42 5.29
N ARG A 233 -8.14 -11.05 6.21
CA ARG A 233 -7.86 -12.41 6.66
C ARG A 233 -9.12 -13.25 6.72
N ARG A 234 -8.94 -14.57 6.81
CA ARG A 234 -10.01 -15.51 7.13
C ARG A 234 -10.08 -15.69 8.64
N TYR A 235 -11.28 -15.56 9.21
CA TYR A 235 -11.58 -15.92 10.59
C TYR A 235 -12.74 -16.91 10.54
N GLU A 236 -12.47 -18.18 10.83
CA GLU A 236 -13.43 -19.27 10.64
C GLU A 236 -14.01 -19.28 9.21
N ASP A 237 -15.33 -19.13 9.05
CA ASP A 237 -16.03 -19.12 7.76
C ASP A 237 -16.36 -17.72 7.25
N ILE A 238 -15.77 -16.68 7.85
CA ILE A 238 -15.92 -15.29 7.42
C ILE A 238 -14.57 -14.66 7.07
N HIS A 239 -14.64 -13.59 6.29
CA HIS A 239 -13.50 -12.75 5.99
C HIS A 239 -13.57 -11.49 6.84
N VAL A 240 -12.44 -11.06 7.39
CA VAL A 240 -12.34 -9.85 8.20
C VAL A 240 -11.33 -8.91 7.58
N SER A 241 -11.73 -7.65 7.38
CA SER A 241 -10.82 -6.58 7.00
C SER A 241 -10.66 -5.54 8.10
N GLY A 242 -9.43 -5.10 8.34
CA GLY A 242 -9.09 -4.08 9.33
C GLY A 242 -7.86 -3.27 8.93
N LEU A 243 -7.50 -2.29 9.75
CA LEU A 243 -6.26 -1.54 9.56
C LEU A 243 -5.09 -2.30 10.16
N LEU A 244 -4.01 -2.46 9.38
CA LEU A 244 -2.77 -3.04 9.89
C LEU A 244 -2.03 -2.04 10.79
N SER A 245 -2.18 -0.74 10.50
CA SER A 245 -1.63 0.36 11.28
C SER A 245 -2.68 1.42 11.56
N ARG A 246 -2.64 1.99 12.78
CA ARG A 246 -3.40 3.21 13.13
C ARG A 246 -2.74 4.48 12.57
N VAL A 247 -1.47 4.39 12.17
CA VAL A 247 -0.72 5.49 11.58
C VAL A 247 -0.99 5.51 10.09
N ALA A 248 -1.52 6.63 9.60
CA ALA A 248 -1.66 6.84 8.17
C ALA A 248 -0.30 7.14 7.54
N ILE A 249 -0.03 6.52 6.40
CA ILE A 249 1.15 6.80 5.57
C ILE A 249 0.87 8.10 4.83
N LYS A 250 1.79 9.07 4.91
CA LYS A 250 1.66 10.36 4.21
C LYS A 250 2.86 10.58 3.33
N LEU A 251 2.66 10.71 2.02
CA LEU A 251 3.69 11.20 1.12
C LEU A 251 3.78 12.72 1.24
N PRO A 252 4.99 13.29 1.35
CA PRO A 252 5.17 14.72 1.51
C PRO A 252 4.91 15.44 0.18
N VAL A 253 4.07 16.48 0.22
CA VAL A 253 3.74 17.32 -0.96
C VAL A 253 4.35 18.73 -0.87
N ASP A 254 4.96 19.05 0.27
CA ASP A 254 5.62 20.32 0.56
C ASP A 254 6.80 20.11 1.53
N GLU A 255 7.57 21.17 1.81
CA GLU A 255 8.74 21.11 2.69
C GLU A 255 8.39 20.66 4.12
N ARG A 256 7.28 21.16 4.65
CA ARG A 256 6.84 20.83 6.01
C ARG A 256 6.46 19.36 6.09
N GLY A 257 5.76 18.86 5.07
CA GLY A 257 5.45 17.46 4.89
C GLY A 257 6.71 16.61 4.81
N LEU A 258 7.75 17.07 4.10
CA LEU A 258 9.01 16.33 3.97
C LEU A 258 9.73 16.20 5.33
N LYS A 259 9.79 17.29 6.12
CA LYS A 259 10.32 17.24 7.49
C LYS A 259 9.55 16.23 8.35
N ALA A 260 8.21 16.23 8.27
CA ALA A 260 7.37 15.29 9.00
C ALA A 260 7.52 13.84 8.49
N PHE A 261 7.78 13.66 7.20
CA PHE A 261 8.02 12.35 6.59
C PHE A 261 9.34 11.73 7.09
N LEU A 262 10.43 12.52 7.11
CA LEU A 262 11.75 12.07 7.55
C LEU A 262 11.84 11.77 9.06
N SER A 263 11.04 12.47 9.87
CA SER A 263 10.96 12.25 11.32
C SER A 263 9.83 11.30 11.73
N GLY A 264 9.04 10.83 10.78
CA GLY A 264 7.88 9.98 11.00
C GLY A 264 8.11 8.52 10.60
N GLN A 265 7.03 7.73 10.69
CA GLN A 265 7.05 6.29 10.39
C GLN A 265 6.50 5.95 9.01
N SER A 266 6.18 6.93 8.17
CA SER A 266 5.50 6.69 6.89
C SER A 266 6.33 5.80 5.96
N LEU A 267 7.65 6.04 5.86
CA LEU A 267 8.52 5.21 5.05
C LEU A 267 8.69 3.81 5.65
N GLY A 268 8.88 3.70 6.98
CA GLY A 268 8.99 2.40 7.65
C GLY A 268 7.76 1.51 7.41
N TRP A 269 6.56 2.09 7.46
CA TRP A 269 5.34 1.38 7.09
C TRP A 269 5.25 0.98 5.62
N LEU A 270 5.81 1.79 4.70
CA LEU A 270 5.88 1.42 3.29
C LEU A 270 6.85 0.24 3.05
N PHE A 271 7.96 0.18 3.78
CA PHE A 271 8.85 -0.99 3.77
C PHE A 271 8.16 -2.22 4.36
N THR A 272 7.39 -2.08 5.45
CA THR A 272 6.59 -3.20 5.99
C THR A 272 5.52 -3.73 5.01
N TYR A 273 5.05 -2.88 4.10
CA TYR A 273 4.02 -3.23 3.12
C TYR A 273 4.57 -4.04 1.92
N VAL A 274 5.80 -3.76 1.50
CA VAL A 274 6.48 -4.37 0.34
C VAL A 274 7.20 -5.64 0.77
#